data_AF-A0A349N3L6-F1
#
_entry.id   AF-A0A349N3L6-F1
#
_cell.length_a   1.000
_cell.length_b   1.000
_cell.length_c   1.000
_cell.angle_alpha   90.00
_cell.angle_beta   90.00
_cell.angle_gamma   90.00
#
_symmetry.space_group_name_H-M   'P 1'
#
loop_
_entity.id
_entity.type
_entity.pdbx_description
1 polymer ?
#
loop_
_entity_poly.entity_id
_entity_poly.type
_entity_poly.pdbx_seq_one_letter_code
_entity_poly.pdbx_strand_id
1 'polypeptide(L)'
;MAELLPKQSNLKLLIAKGKEQGYLTYSEVNDHLPESISDPDQVEDIIQMINDMGIKVFESAPDADALILNDDGDSGADDVAAAEAAAALAAVENEAGRTTDPVRMYMREMGTVELLTREGEIVIAKRIEEGLRELMKAMAYFPGTVEHVLNEYALIDSEERRLNELITGYLDVSDEEIPVGAPASAKEDLSEDDEASVGPDPEEAKIRFAALRKQYTRTSNSVAKHGRNDEKAQKELEKLGELFKSFKLTPRQFEPLLSHIRAVLTRVRRHERHIMSLCVRGTKMPRKDFIESFPGNETNERWVANMIRRKKPYSELMGNVKVEILRAQKKLRLLEEEAGLDIATIKDINRQMSIGEAKSRRAKKEMVEANLRLVISIAKKYTNRGLQFLDLIQEGNIGLMKAVDKFEYRRGYKFSTYATWWIRQAITRSIADQARTIRIPVHMIETINKLNRISRQMVHEKGREPTPEELGERMDMSEEKVRRVLKIAKEPISMETPIGDDEDSHLGDFIEDSTVDSP
;
A
#
# COMPACT_ATOMS: atom_id res chain seq x y z
N MET A 1 -2.79 -31.25 32.51
CA MET A 1 -1.34 -31.53 32.68
C MET A 1 -1.12 -32.98 32.31
N ALA A 2 -1.03 -33.24 31.00
CA ALA A 2 -0.63 -34.54 30.45
C ALA A 2 0.66 -34.27 29.66
N GLU A 3 1.60 -35.19 29.78
CA GLU A 3 3.04 -35.03 29.60
C GLU A 3 3.46 -34.63 28.18
N LEU A 4 4.30 -33.60 28.10
CA LEU A 4 5.12 -33.25 26.96
C LEU A 4 6.54 -33.80 27.22
N LEU A 5 6.83 -35.02 26.75
CA LEU A 5 8.17 -35.64 26.70
C LEU A 5 8.28 -36.42 25.36
N PRO A 6 9.48 -36.59 24.79
CA PRO A 6 9.96 -35.89 23.60
C PRO A 6 9.63 -36.64 22.29
N LYS A 7 8.92 -35.98 21.37
CA LYS A 7 8.62 -36.48 20.01
C LYS A 7 9.84 -36.61 19.09
N GLN A 8 11.01 -36.12 19.53
CA GLN A 8 12.31 -36.25 18.85
C GLN A 8 12.74 -37.71 18.55
N SER A 9 12.11 -38.72 19.15
CA SER A 9 12.48 -40.13 18.95
C SER A 9 12.07 -40.68 17.58
N ASN A 10 10.93 -40.27 17.03
CA ASN A 10 10.33 -40.97 15.87
C ASN A 10 11.03 -40.63 14.55
N LEU A 11 11.37 -39.36 14.33
CA LEU A 11 12.08 -38.95 13.12
C LEU A 11 13.54 -39.44 13.11
N LYS A 12 14.18 -39.48 14.29
CA LYS A 12 15.52 -40.08 14.44
C LYS A 12 15.52 -41.57 14.14
N LEU A 13 14.47 -42.29 14.52
CA LEU A 13 14.28 -43.70 14.19
C LEU A 13 14.08 -43.90 12.67
N LEU A 14 13.31 -43.02 12.01
CA LEU A 14 13.12 -43.04 10.56
C LEU A 14 14.45 -42.83 9.81
N ILE A 15 15.24 -41.84 10.23
CA ILE A 15 16.55 -41.56 9.63
C ILE A 15 17.52 -42.73 9.84
N ALA A 16 17.54 -43.34 11.03
CA ALA A 16 18.37 -44.51 11.30
C ALA A 16 17.97 -45.70 10.40
N LYS A 17 16.66 -45.95 10.26
CA LYS A 17 16.13 -46.99 9.38
C LYS A 17 16.45 -46.74 7.91
N GLY A 18 16.31 -45.49 7.44
CA GLY A 18 16.65 -45.11 6.07
C GLY A 18 18.15 -45.23 5.76
N LYS A 19 19.03 -44.92 6.74
CA LYS A 19 20.49 -45.14 6.60
C LYS A 19 20.87 -46.62 6.59
N GLU A 20 20.16 -47.47 7.31
CA GLU A 20 20.40 -48.93 7.30
C GLU A 20 19.90 -49.60 6.02
N GLN A 21 18.76 -49.13 5.48
CA GLN A 21 18.12 -49.72 4.31
C GLN A 21 18.60 -49.12 2.99
N GLY A 22 19.20 -47.92 3.01
CA GLY A 22 19.64 -47.19 1.81
C GLY A 22 18.49 -46.53 1.04
N TYR A 23 17.24 -46.71 1.47
CA TYR A 23 16.05 -46.09 0.90
C TYR A 23 14.95 -45.95 1.95
N LEU A 24 13.95 -45.11 1.66
CA LEU A 24 12.69 -45.02 2.41
C LEU A 24 11.50 -45.00 1.44
N THR A 25 10.32 -45.45 1.88
CA THR A 25 9.09 -45.31 1.10
C THR A 25 8.24 -44.12 1.54
N TYR A 26 7.44 -43.55 0.62
CA TYR A 26 6.49 -42.47 0.98
C TYR A 26 5.56 -42.87 2.12
N SER A 27 5.11 -44.12 2.18
CA SER A 27 4.30 -44.66 3.28
C SER A 27 5.05 -44.62 4.62
N GLU A 28 6.31 -45.02 4.64
CA GLU A 28 7.12 -45.03 5.87
C GLU A 28 7.43 -43.62 6.34
N VAL A 29 7.70 -42.68 5.42
CA VAL A 29 7.88 -41.28 5.77
C VAL A 29 6.57 -40.73 6.39
N ASN A 30 5.42 -40.97 5.75
CA ASN A 30 4.13 -40.48 6.21
C ASN A 30 3.68 -41.08 7.56
N ASP A 31 3.94 -42.37 7.81
CA ASP A 31 3.59 -43.05 9.06
C ASP A 31 4.42 -42.57 10.26
N HIS A 32 5.64 -42.09 10.01
CA HIS A 32 6.56 -41.58 11.02
C HIS A 32 6.50 -40.06 11.20
N LEU A 33 5.74 -39.35 10.36
CA LEU A 33 5.47 -37.92 10.50
C LEU A 33 4.38 -37.65 11.55
N PRO A 34 4.51 -36.60 12.39
CA PRO A 34 3.45 -36.21 13.32
C PRO A 34 2.16 -35.82 12.59
N GLU A 35 0.99 -36.15 13.16
CA GLU A 35 -0.33 -35.72 12.67
C GLU A 35 -0.48 -34.19 12.53
N SER A 36 0.40 -33.40 13.15
CA SER A 36 0.45 -31.94 13.02
C SER A 36 1.04 -31.44 11.70
N ILE A 37 1.80 -32.28 10.98
CA ILE A 37 2.34 -32.00 9.65
C ILE A 37 1.39 -32.68 8.65
N SER A 38 0.39 -31.93 8.20
CA SER A 38 -0.62 -32.40 7.24
C SER A 38 -0.57 -31.64 5.91
N ASP A 39 0.32 -30.65 5.80
CA ASP A 39 0.52 -29.84 4.61
C ASP A 39 1.41 -30.60 3.60
N PRO A 40 0.94 -30.88 2.37
CA PRO A 40 1.74 -31.59 1.36
C PRO A 40 3.10 -30.94 1.06
N ASP A 41 3.17 -29.61 1.05
CA ASP A 41 4.40 -28.86 0.80
C ASP A 41 5.45 -29.10 1.90
N GLN A 42 5.02 -29.21 3.17
CA GLN A 42 5.92 -29.51 4.28
C GLN A 42 6.42 -30.95 4.21
N VAL A 43 5.60 -31.88 3.72
CA VAL A 43 6.00 -33.28 3.50
C VAL A 43 7.03 -33.35 2.39
N GLU A 44 6.83 -32.61 1.30
CA GLU A 44 7.79 -32.52 0.18
C GLU A 44 9.13 -31.87 0.61
N ASP A 45 9.09 -30.79 1.39
CA ASP A 45 10.29 -30.18 1.98
C ASP A 45 11.07 -31.19 2.86
N ILE A 46 10.37 -32.00 3.65
CA ILE A 46 10.99 -33.04 4.49
C ILE A 46 11.59 -34.15 3.62
N ILE A 47 10.91 -34.56 2.55
CA ILE A 47 11.43 -35.55 1.60
C ILE A 47 12.68 -35.01 0.89
N GLN A 48 12.70 -33.74 0.51
CA GLN A 48 13.88 -33.09 -0.06
C GLN A 48 15.04 -33.09 0.95
N MET A 49 14.80 -32.73 2.21
CA MET A 49 15.82 -32.80 3.26
C MET A 49 16.35 -34.24 3.48
N ILE A 50 15.49 -35.25 3.37
CA ILE A 50 15.90 -36.67 3.49
C ILE A 50 16.74 -37.11 2.28
N ASN A 51 16.38 -36.67 1.07
CA ASN A 51 17.17 -36.90 -0.15
C ASN A 51 18.54 -36.20 -0.07
N ASP A 52 18.60 -34.96 0.45
CA ASP A 52 19.85 -34.23 0.69
C ASP A 52 20.76 -34.91 1.72
N MET A 53 20.18 -35.72 2.62
CA MET A 53 20.92 -36.57 3.56
C MET A 53 21.44 -37.88 2.92
N GLY A 54 21.24 -38.07 1.61
CA GLY A 54 21.68 -39.24 0.86
C GLY A 54 20.74 -40.45 0.96
N ILE A 55 19.51 -40.27 1.45
CA ILE A 55 18.52 -41.36 1.54
C ILE A 55 17.46 -41.15 0.46
N LYS A 56 17.46 -41.97 -0.59
CA LYS A 56 16.49 -41.86 -1.69
C LYS A 56 15.10 -42.32 -1.23
N VAL A 57 14.08 -41.48 -1.45
CA VAL A 57 12.67 -41.79 -1.13
C VAL A 57 11.92 -42.27 -2.39
N PHE A 58 11.29 -43.46 -2.32
CA PHE A 58 10.55 -44.07 -3.44
C PHE A 58 9.06 -44.25 -3.13
N GLU A 59 8.21 -44.24 -4.17
CA GLU A 59 6.75 -44.46 -4.04
C GLU A 59 6.42 -45.91 -3.63
N SER A 60 7.19 -46.87 -4.13
CA SER A 60 7.16 -48.29 -3.75
C SER A 60 8.58 -48.80 -3.50
N ALA A 61 8.71 -49.82 -2.65
CA ALA A 61 10.01 -50.44 -2.37
C ALA A 61 10.71 -50.87 -3.68
N PRO A 62 11.92 -50.39 -3.97
CA PRO A 62 12.65 -50.76 -5.19
C PRO A 62 13.10 -52.22 -5.13
N ASP A 63 13.16 -52.87 -6.30
CA ASP A 63 13.72 -54.22 -6.44
C ASP A 63 15.23 -54.22 -6.15
N ALA A 64 15.76 -55.35 -5.70
CA ALA A 64 17.17 -55.49 -5.28
C ALA A 64 18.19 -55.09 -6.37
N ASP A 65 17.84 -55.25 -7.65
CA ASP A 65 18.69 -54.86 -8.77
C ASP A 65 18.69 -53.33 -8.99
N ALA A 66 17.58 -52.65 -8.69
CA ALA A 66 17.47 -51.19 -8.79
C ALA A 66 18.22 -50.46 -7.67
N LEU A 67 18.40 -51.09 -6.51
CA LEU A 67 19.21 -50.58 -5.42
C LEU A 67 20.72 -50.60 -5.74
N ILE A 68 21.18 -51.61 -6.48
CA ILE A 68 22.59 -51.76 -6.85
C ILE A 68 22.98 -50.82 -8.00
N LEU A 69 22.06 -50.58 -8.95
CA LEU A 69 22.27 -49.67 -10.08
C LEU A 69 22.28 -48.19 -9.70
N ASN A 70 21.60 -47.83 -8.60
CA ASN A 70 21.45 -46.46 -8.12
C ASN A 70 22.38 -46.12 -6.93
N ASP A 71 23.34 -47.00 -6.62
CA ASP A 71 24.43 -46.73 -5.67
C ASP A 71 25.43 -45.77 -6.33
N ASP A 72 25.00 -44.52 -6.51
CA ASP A 72 25.90 -43.41 -6.74
C ASP A 72 26.75 -43.32 -5.47
N GLY A 73 28.04 -43.65 -5.56
CA GLY A 73 28.98 -43.82 -4.44
C GLY A 73 29.27 -42.54 -3.63
N ASP A 74 28.26 -41.73 -3.33
CA ASP A 74 28.27 -40.59 -2.44
C ASP A 74 27.80 -41.01 -1.03
N SER A 75 28.38 -42.11 -0.52
CA SER A 75 28.29 -42.50 0.90
C SER A 75 29.19 -41.63 1.79
N GLY A 76 29.70 -40.52 1.27
CA GLY A 76 30.34 -39.45 2.00
C GLY A 76 29.32 -38.44 2.53
N ALA A 77 28.30 -38.91 3.26
CA ALA A 77 27.47 -38.01 4.05
C ALA A 77 28.39 -37.32 5.07
N ASP A 78 28.73 -36.05 4.84
CA ASP A 78 29.43 -35.24 5.81
C ASP A 78 28.59 -35.28 7.10
N ASP A 79 29.13 -35.85 8.19
CA ASP A 79 28.42 -35.96 9.47
C ASP A 79 27.90 -34.58 9.95
N VAL A 80 28.51 -33.51 9.44
CA VAL A 80 28.10 -32.11 9.60
C VAL A 80 26.78 -31.81 8.87
N ALA A 81 26.61 -32.22 7.62
CA ALA A 81 25.38 -32.02 6.83
C ALA A 81 24.21 -32.83 7.40
N ALA A 82 24.48 -34.08 7.84
CA ALA A 82 23.47 -34.91 8.49
C ALA A 82 23.04 -34.34 9.87
N ALA A 83 23.97 -33.76 10.63
CA ALA A 83 23.65 -33.09 11.89
C ALA A 83 22.88 -31.78 11.69
N GLU A 84 23.20 -31.02 10.63
CA GLU A 84 22.51 -29.79 10.26
C GLU A 84 21.09 -30.07 9.75
N ALA A 85 20.91 -31.07 8.89
CA ALA A 85 19.59 -31.51 8.40
C ALA A 85 18.71 -32.08 9.54
N ALA A 86 19.29 -32.87 10.44
CA ALA A 86 18.57 -33.36 11.62
C ALA A 86 18.17 -32.23 12.59
N ALA A 87 19.00 -31.19 12.72
CA ALA A 87 18.67 -29.99 13.49
C ALA A 87 17.59 -29.14 12.79
N ALA A 88 17.63 -29.05 11.46
CA ALA A 88 16.62 -28.36 10.65
C ALA A 88 15.25 -29.05 10.76
N LEU A 89 15.20 -30.38 10.61
CA LEU A 89 13.98 -31.17 10.79
C LEU A 89 13.40 -31.05 12.21
N ALA A 90 14.26 -31.07 13.23
CA ALA A 90 13.84 -30.84 14.62
C ALA A 90 13.36 -29.40 14.89
N ALA A 91 13.83 -28.42 14.12
CA ALA A 91 13.33 -27.04 14.17
C ALA A 91 11.98 -26.90 13.46
N VAL A 92 11.78 -27.57 12.32
CA VAL A 92 10.51 -27.63 11.57
C VAL A 92 9.39 -28.25 12.43
N GLU A 93 9.70 -29.27 13.23
CA GLU A 93 8.74 -29.90 14.15
C GLU A 93 8.25 -28.94 15.26
N ASN A 94 9.11 -28.01 15.71
CA ASN A 94 8.77 -27.04 16.76
C ASN A 94 7.95 -25.85 16.25
N GLU A 95 7.90 -25.62 14.94
CA GLU A 95 7.17 -24.52 14.30
C GLU A 95 5.93 -25.04 13.55
N ALA A 96 4.99 -25.62 14.28
CA ALA A 96 3.67 -25.99 13.74
C ALA A 96 3.02 -24.76 13.08
N GLY A 97 2.94 -24.78 11.74
CA GLY A 97 2.45 -23.68 10.90
C GLY A 97 3.49 -22.97 10.05
N ARG A 98 4.77 -23.39 10.02
CA ARG A 98 5.73 -22.87 9.04
C ARG A 98 5.38 -23.36 7.62
N THR A 99 4.75 -22.51 6.82
CA THR A 99 4.47 -22.76 5.40
C THR A 99 5.38 -21.91 4.53
N THR A 100 5.86 -22.49 3.43
CA THR A 100 6.65 -21.81 2.39
C THR A 100 5.75 -21.09 1.37
N ASP A 101 4.45 -21.42 1.32
CA ASP A 101 3.48 -20.78 0.41
C ASP A 101 3.11 -19.36 0.91
N PRO A 102 3.46 -18.31 0.15
CA PRO A 102 3.12 -16.93 0.51
C PRO A 102 1.60 -16.69 0.59
N VAL A 103 0.78 -17.45 -0.15
CA VAL A 103 -0.69 -17.37 -0.08
C VAL A 103 -1.17 -17.81 1.31
N ARG A 104 -0.67 -18.94 1.82
CA ARG A 104 -1.05 -19.42 3.16
C ARG A 104 -0.54 -18.49 4.26
N MET A 105 0.67 -17.95 4.14
CA MET A 105 1.19 -16.93 5.07
C MET A 105 0.24 -15.73 5.13
N TYR A 106 -0.17 -15.21 3.97
CA TYR A 106 -1.09 -14.08 3.86
C TYR A 106 -2.48 -14.39 4.44
N MET A 107 -3.04 -15.57 4.15
CA MET A 107 -4.34 -15.98 4.69
C MET A 107 -4.33 -16.08 6.22
N ARG A 108 -3.22 -16.56 6.79
CA ARG A 108 -3.04 -16.64 8.24
C ARG A 108 -2.96 -15.26 8.88
N GLU A 109 -2.14 -14.36 8.35
CA GLU A 109 -2.01 -12.99 8.85
C GLU A 109 -3.34 -12.25 8.80
N MET A 110 -4.04 -12.34 7.67
CA MET A 110 -5.38 -11.76 7.53
C MET A 110 -6.39 -12.41 8.49
N GLY A 111 -6.27 -13.71 8.72
CA GLY A 111 -7.12 -14.48 9.64
C GLY A 111 -7.17 -13.90 11.05
N THR A 112 -6.11 -13.21 11.49
CA THR A 112 -5.99 -12.61 12.83
C THR A 112 -6.91 -11.41 13.06
N VAL A 113 -7.33 -10.72 12.00
CA VAL A 113 -8.14 -9.49 12.10
C VAL A 113 -9.63 -9.85 12.06
N GLU A 114 -10.42 -9.35 13.00
CA GLU A 114 -11.86 -9.61 13.06
C GLU A 114 -12.65 -8.91 11.93
N LEU A 115 -13.82 -9.44 11.60
CA LEU A 115 -14.74 -8.83 10.63
C LEU A 115 -15.43 -7.62 11.25
N LEU A 116 -15.56 -6.55 10.47
CA LEU A 116 -16.19 -5.31 10.94
C LEU A 116 -17.71 -5.36 10.80
N THR A 117 -18.43 -4.84 11.80
CA THR A 117 -19.87 -4.59 11.71
C THR A 117 -20.15 -3.27 11.00
N ARG A 118 -21.39 -3.05 10.53
CA ARG A 118 -21.79 -1.76 9.93
C ARG A 118 -21.56 -0.57 10.86
N GLU A 119 -21.80 -0.75 12.15
CA GLU A 119 -21.55 0.29 13.16
C GLU A 119 -20.04 0.55 13.29
N GLY A 120 -19.22 -0.50 13.29
CA GLY A 120 -17.77 -0.40 13.27
C GLY A 120 -17.25 0.36 12.03
N GLU A 121 -17.81 0.10 10.85
CA GLU A 121 -17.47 0.83 9.61
C GLU A 121 -17.68 2.34 9.77
N ILE A 122 -18.82 2.74 10.36
CA ILE A 122 -19.16 4.15 10.58
C ILE A 122 -18.22 4.77 11.61
N VAL A 123 -17.92 4.08 12.71
CA VAL A 123 -16.99 4.57 13.74
C VAL A 123 -15.59 4.81 13.17
N ILE A 124 -15.09 3.88 12.35
CA ILE A 124 -13.78 4.06 11.71
C ILE A 124 -13.82 5.21 10.71
N ALA A 125 -14.89 5.32 9.89
CA ALA A 125 -15.05 6.42 8.94
C ALA A 125 -15.08 7.80 9.65
N LYS A 126 -15.82 7.92 10.76
CA LYS A 126 -15.82 9.14 11.60
C LYS A 126 -14.43 9.48 12.13
N ARG A 127 -13.65 8.47 12.55
CA ARG A 127 -12.27 8.66 13.02
C ARG A 127 -11.31 9.09 11.90
N ILE A 128 -11.52 8.60 10.67
CA ILE A 128 -10.78 9.07 9.48
C ILE A 128 -11.07 10.55 9.23
N GLU A 129 -12.35 10.94 9.23
CA GLU A 129 -12.78 12.34 9.04
C GLU A 129 -12.27 13.25 10.16
N GLU A 130 -12.28 12.78 11.41
CA GLU A 130 -11.74 13.52 12.55
C GLU A 130 -10.24 13.80 12.41
N GLY A 131 -9.44 12.79 12.02
CA GLY A 131 -8.01 12.99 11.75
C GLY A 131 -7.76 13.98 10.61
N LEU A 132 -8.58 13.96 9.56
CA LEU A 132 -8.49 14.92 8.47
C LEU A 132 -8.90 16.34 8.91
N ARG A 133 -9.93 16.48 9.76
CA ARG A 133 -10.34 17.77 10.34
C ARG A 133 -9.24 18.37 11.23
N GLU A 134 -8.61 17.56 12.07
CA GLU A 134 -7.46 18.01 12.89
C GLU A 134 -6.30 18.49 12.01
N LEU A 135 -6.02 17.78 10.93
CA LEU A 135 -5.00 18.14 9.95
C LEU A 135 -5.33 19.48 9.25
N MET A 136 -6.54 19.62 8.74
CA MET A 136 -7.01 20.86 8.10
C MET A 136 -6.98 22.04 9.07
N LYS A 137 -7.44 21.85 10.32
CA LYS A 137 -7.37 22.89 11.37
C LYS A 137 -5.94 23.36 11.61
N ALA A 138 -4.99 22.44 11.74
CA ALA A 138 -3.60 22.80 11.96
C ALA A 138 -2.99 23.52 10.75
N MET A 139 -3.33 23.11 9.52
CA MET A 139 -2.91 23.80 8.30
C MET A 139 -3.42 25.25 8.21
N ALA A 140 -4.62 25.52 8.73
CA ALA A 140 -5.19 26.87 8.77
C ALA A 140 -4.36 27.85 9.60
N TYR A 141 -3.60 27.36 10.58
CA TYR A 141 -2.71 28.20 11.36
C TYR A 141 -1.45 28.59 10.58
N PHE A 142 -1.05 27.85 9.54
CA PHE A 142 0.11 28.22 8.76
C PHE A 142 -0.21 29.42 7.82
N PRO A 143 0.55 30.53 7.86
CA PRO A 143 0.32 31.67 6.99
C PRO A 143 0.34 31.31 5.50
N GLY A 144 -0.48 31.98 4.70
CA GLY A 144 -0.61 31.71 3.27
C GLY A 144 -1.52 30.53 2.91
N THR A 145 -1.77 29.56 3.81
CA THR A 145 -2.62 28.40 3.49
C THR A 145 -4.06 28.81 3.15
N VAL A 146 -4.72 29.52 4.06
CA VAL A 146 -6.12 29.94 3.87
C VAL A 146 -6.22 30.96 2.73
N GLU A 147 -5.21 31.82 2.60
CA GLU A 147 -5.13 32.81 1.54
C GLU A 147 -5.04 32.16 0.15
N HIS A 148 -4.19 31.14 0.00
CA HIS A 148 -4.08 30.38 -1.24
C HIS A 148 -5.43 29.78 -1.65
N VAL A 149 -6.14 29.16 -0.70
CA VAL A 149 -7.46 28.58 -0.93
C VAL A 149 -8.50 29.65 -1.31
N LEU A 150 -8.46 30.83 -0.69
CA LEU A 150 -9.34 31.96 -1.02
C LEU A 150 -9.03 32.57 -2.40
N ASN A 151 -7.76 32.61 -2.80
CA ASN A 151 -7.33 33.10 -4.11
C ASN A 151 -7.73 32.12 -5.21
N GLU A 152 -7.53 30.83 -4.99
CA GLU A 152 -8.02 29.77 -5.89
C GLU A 152 -9.54 29.82 -6.05
N TYR A 153 -10.29 30.10 -4.97
CA TYR A 153 -11.73 30.31 -5.06
C TYR A 153 -12.11 31.57 -5.85
N ALA A 154 -11.33 32.65 -5.76
CA ALA A 154 -11.59 33.87 -6.53
C ALA A 154 -11.45 33.62 -8.05
N LEU A 155 -10.53 32.73 -8.48
CA LEU A 155 -10.40 32.32 -9.89
C LEU A 155 -11.60 31.48 -10.38
N ILE A 156 -12.25 30.75 -9.46
CA ILE A 156 -13.50 30.04 -9.78
C ILE A 156 -14.66 31.03 -9.95
N ASP A 157 -14.71 32.08 -9.12
CA ASP A 157 -15.72 33.14 -9.22
C ASP A 157 -15.58 33.98 -10.51
N SER A 158 -14.36 34.06 -11.07
CA SER A 158 -14.10 34.66 -12.38
C SER A 158 -14.26 33.70 -13.57
N GLU A 159 -14.88 32.53 -13.36
CA GLU A 159 -15.12 31.48 -14.36
C GLU A 159 -13.86 30.87 -15.03
N GLU A 160 -12.67 31.08 -14.46
CA GLU A 160 -11.43 30.50 -15.00
C GLU A 160 -11.21 29.04 -14.60
N ARG A 161 -11.88 28.59 -13.51
CA ARG A 161 -11.73 27.23 -12.95
C ARG A 161 -13.08 26.68 -12.48
N ARG A 162 -13.18 25.35 -12.39
CA ARG A 162 -14.37 24.65 -11.85
C ARG A 162 -14.25 24.41 -10.36
N LEU A 163 -15.37 24.46 -9.63
CA LEU A 163 -15.42 24.23 -8.18
C LEU A 163 -14.85 22.86 -7.76
N ASN A 164 -15.12 21.83 -8.57
CA ASN A 164 -14.63 20.45 -8.36
C ASN A 164 -13.09 20.33 -8.41
N GLU A 165 -12.39 21.31 -8.97
CA GLU A 165 -10.92 21.34 -8.95
C GLU A 165 -10.38 21.81 -7.59
N LEU A 166 -11.15 22.59 -6.83
CA LEU A 166 -10.74 23.12 -5.53
C LEU A 166 -11.18 22.23 -4.37
N ILE A 167 -12.47 21.88 -4.32
CA ILE A 167 -13.08 21.09 -3.25
C ILE A 167 -13.81 19.87 -3.80
N THR A 168 -13.75 18.78 -3.04
CA THR A 168 -14.55 17.57 -3.31
C THR A 168 -15.86 17.56 -2.51
N GLY A 169 -15.94 18.34 -1.43
CA GLY A 169 -17.09 18.38 -0.54
C GLY A 169 -16.75 19.01 0.82
N TYR A 170 -17.57 18.68 1.83
CA TYR A 170 -17.42 19.21 3.19
C TYR A 170 -17.33 18.09 4.25
N LEU A 171 -16.52 18.34 5.27
CA LEU A 171 -16.35 17.53 6.47
C LEU A 171 -17.31 18.04 7.56
N ASP A 172 -18.62 17.96 7.29
CA ASP A 172 -19.61 18.54 8.21
C ASP A 172 -19.70 17.78 9.53
N VAL A 173 -20.22 18.46 10.55
CA VAL A 173 -20.44 17.92 11.90
C VAL A 173 -21.91 17.55 12.11
N SER A 174 -22.80 17.90 11.20
CA SER A 174 -24.22 17.54 11.32
C SER A 174 -24.40 16.05 11.07
N ASP A 175 -24.45 15.30 12.18
CA ASP A 175 -25.04 13.97 12.30
C ASP A 175 -26.56 14.03 12.01
N GLU A 176 -26.99 14.61 10.89
CA GLU A 176 -28.35 14.37 10.41
C GLU A 176 -28.38 12.95 9.86
N GLU A 177 -28.93 12.06 10.68
CA GLU A 177 -29.26 10.69 10.31
C GLU A 177 -30.12 10.71 9.04
N ILE A 178 -29.51 10.33 7.91
CA ILE A 178 -30.28 10.10 6.69
C ILE A 178 -31.14 8.85 6.94
N PRO A 179 -32.48 8.94 6.78
CA PRO A 179 -33.36 7.79 6.97
C PRO A 179 -32.97 6.64 6.04
N VAL A 180 -32.78 5.45 6.61
CA VAL A 180 -32.49 4.23 5.87
C VAL A 180 -33.74 3.79 5.11
N GLY A 181 -33.76 3.95 3.78
CA GLY A 181 -34.91 3.49 3.01
C GLY A 181 -34.80 3.63 1.50
N ALA A 182 -34.06 2.72 0.85
CA ALA A 182 -34.46 2.18 -0.46
C ALA A 182 -33.70 0.87 -0.75
N PRO A 183 -34.39 -0.23 -1.09
CA PRO A 183 -33.75 -1.46 -1.54
C PRO A 183 -33.14 -1.27 -2.92
N ALA A 184 -31.94 -1.81 -3.10
CA ALA A 184 -31.26 -1.87 -4.39
C ALA A 184 -32.01 -2.83 -5.33
N SER A 185 -32.67 -2.30 -6.36
CA SER A 185 -32.87 -3.04 -7.60
C SER A 185 -31.78 -2.63 -8.59
N ALA A 186 -31.02 -3.64 -9.01
CA ALA A 186 -30.01 -3.65 -10.06
C ALA A 186 -30.07 -2.51 -11.10
N LYS A 187 -28.97 -1.76 -11.19
CA LYS A 187 -28.44 -1.27 -12.47
C LYS A 187 -26.94 -1.53 -12.48
N GLU A 188 -26.54 -2.49 -13.31
CA GLU A 188 -25.16 -2.87 -13.61
C GLU A 188 -24.51 -1.97 -14.68
N ASP A 189 -25.16 -0.89 -15.09
CA ASP A 189 -24.61 0.10 -16.01
C ASP A 189 -24.36 1.42 -15.27
N LEU A 190 -23.21 1.53 -14.61
CA LEU A 190 -22.60 2.82 -14.33
C LEU A 190 -21.53 3.02 -15.40
N SER A 191 -21.88 3.77 -16.44
CA SER A 191 -20.92 4.34 -17.39
C SER A 191 -19.91 5.20 -16.64
N GLU A 192 -18.65 5.21 -17.11
CA GLU A 192 -17.53 5.98 -16.51
C GLU A 192 -17.82 7.49 -16.36
N ASP A 193 -18.85 8.01 -17.03
CA ASP A 193 -19.25 9.42 -17.01
C ASP A 193 -20.23 9.82 -15.88
N ASP A 194 -20.83 8.88 -15.14
CA ASP A 194 -21.81 9.23 -14.09
C ASP A 194 -21.17 9.64 -12.74
N GLU A 195 -19.83 9.60 -12.61
CA GLU A 195 -19.12 10.23 -11.49
C GLU A 195 -19.07 11.77 -11.60
N ALA A 196 -19.52 12.37 -12.71
CA ALA A 196 -19.33 13.79 -12.99
C ALA A 196 -20.33 14.77 -12.32
N SER A 197 -21.39 14.29 -11.66
CA SER A 197 -22.51 15.18 -11.25
C SER A 197 -22.74 15.37 -9.74
N VAL A 198 -21.88 14.86 -8.85
CA VAL A 198 -21.99 15.14 -7.41
C VAL A 198 -20.84 16.07 -6.98
N GLY A 199 -20.81 17.26 -7.58
CA GLY A 199 -19.97 18.36 -7.09
C GLY A 199 -20.62 19.05 -5.89
N PRO A 200 -19.84 19.71 -5.01
CA PRO A 200 -20.41 20.52 -3.94
C PRO A 200 -21.32 21.62 -4.49
N ASP A 201 -22.41 21.90 -3.78
CA ASP A 201 -23.38 22.92 -4.19
C ASP A 201 -22.70 24.30 -4.29
N PRO A 202 -22.70 24.95 -5.47
CA PRO A 202 -22.10 26.26 -5.67
C PRO A 202 -22.65 27.34 -4.75
N GLU A 203 -23.93 27.27 -4.35
CA GLU A 203 -24.55 28.26 -3.46
C GLU A 203 -24.03 28.12 -2.03
N GLU A 204 -23.98 26.87 -1.53
CA GLU A 204 -23.41 26.56 -0.23
C GLU A 204 -21.92 26.95 -0.17
N ALA A 205 -21.18 26.69 -1.26
CA ALA A 205 -19.79 27.10 -1.38
C ALA A 205 -19.64 28.62 -1.25
N LYS A 206 -20.46 29.41 -1.95
CA LYS A 206 -20.43 30.88 -1.82
C LYS A 206 -20.63 31.34 -0.39
N ILE A 207 -21.59 30.76 0.34
CA ILE A 207 -21.86 31.11 1.74
C ILE A 207 -20.65 30.79 2.63
N ARG A 208 -20.11 29.56 2.51
CA ARG A 208 -18.98 29.09 3.34
C ARG A 208 -17.69 29.85 3.04
N PHE A 209 -17.38 30.11 1.76
CA PHE A 209 -16.20 30.89 1.37
C PHE A 209 -16.33 32.38 1.74
N ALA A 210 -17.52 32.95 1.68
CA ALA A 210 -17.76 34.32 2.17
C ALA A 210 -17.54 34.42 3.69
N ALA A 211 -18.02 33.44 4.46
CA ALA A 211 -17.77 33.35 5.90
C ALA A 211 -16.27 33.19 6.20
N LEU A 212 -15.57 32.33 5.46
CA LEU A 212 -14.13 32.13 5.57
C LEU A 212 -13.35 33.41 5.26
N ARG A 213 -13.67 34.12 4.17
CA ARG A 213 -13.04 35.40 3.78
C ARG A 213 -13.23 36.48 4.86
N LYS A 214 -14.45 36.60 5.40
CA LYS A 214 -14.77 37.54 6.47
C LYS A 214 -13.97 37.23 7.74
N GLN A 215 -13.87 35.96 8.12
CA GLN A 215 -13.10 35.55 9.29
C GLN A 215 -11.60 35.74 9.06
N TYR A 216 -11.07 35.35 7.90
CA TYR A 216 -9.66 35.56 7.53
C TYR A 216 -9.26 37.04 7.63
N THR A 217 -10.10 37.95 7.13
CA THR A 217 -9.85 39.40 7.22
C THR A 217 -9.79 39.89 8.67
N ARG A 218 -10.70 39.40 9.52
CA ARG A 218 -10.70 39.72 10.96
C ARG A 218 -9.45 39.19 11.67
N THR A 219 -9.09 37.94 11.40
CA THR A 219 -7.92 37.29 11.97
C THR A 219 -6.64 37.98 11.53
N SER A 220 -6.48 38.27 10.24
CA SER A 220 -5.32 38.97 9.67
C SER A 220 -5.14 40.37 10.31
N ASN A 221 -6.22 41.15 10.43
CA ASN A 221 -6.19 42.46 11.09
C ASN A 221 -5.84 42.36 12.60
N SER A 222 -6.33 41.33 13.28
CA SER A 222 -6.05 41.10 14.71
C SER A 222 -4.58 40.73 14.93
N VAL A 223 -4.05 39.81 14.11
CA VAL A 223 -2.64 39.38 14.13
C VAL A 223 -1.71 40.56 13.81
N ALA A 224 -2.07 41.41 12.84
CA ALA A 224 -1.29 42.58 12.49
C ALA A 224 -1.25 43.65 13.62
N LYS A 225 -2.34 43.79 14.40
CA LYS A 225 -2.44 44.81 15.47
C LYS A 225 -1.85 44.36 16.80
N HIS A 226 -2.11 43.12 17.21
CA HIS A 226 -1.79 42.63 18.57
C HIS A 226 -0.62 41.65 18.58
N GLY A 227 -0.16 41.22 17.41
CA GLY A 227 0.78 40.12 17.29
C GLY A 227 0.08 38.77 17.46
N ARG A 228 0.74 37.71 16.99
CA ARG A 228 0.16 36.37 16.92
C ARG A 228 -0.02 35.68 18.28
N ASN A 229 0.76 36.09 19.28
CA ASN A 229 0.77 35.50 20.62
C ASN A 229 -0.23 36.15 21.58
N ASP A 230 -0.98 37.16 21.15
CA ASP A 230 -2.03 37.78 21.96
C ASP A 230 -3.26 36.88 22.07
N GLU A 231 -3.92 36.88 23.24
CA GLU A 231 -5.08 36.03 23.52
C GLU A 231 -6.24 36.29 22.54
N LYS A 232 -6.44 37.54 22.11
CA LYS A 232 -7.49 37.88 21.12
C LYS A 232 -7.14 37.35 19.74
N ALA A 233 -5.88 37.46 19.33
CA ALA A 233 -5.43 36.93 18.04
C ALA A 233 -5.55 35.40 17.99
N GLN A 234 -5.20 34.71 19.09
CA GLN A 234 -5.37 33.26 19.21
C GLN A 234 -6.84 32.83 19.13
N LYS A 235 -7.77 33.55 19.78
CA LYS A 235 -9.21 33.27 19.67
C LYS A 235 -9.75 33.44 18.24
N GLU A 236 -9.27 34.45 17.50
CA GLU A 236 -9.66 34.65 16.10
C GLU A 236 -9.02 33.63 15.15
N LEU A 237 -7.79 33.16 15.44
CA LEU A 237 -7.15 32.05 14.73
C LEU A 237 -7.90 30.74 14.97
N GLU A 238 -8.35 30.49 16.21
CA GLU A 238 -9.14 29.31 16.55
C GLU A 238 -10.43 29.26 15.74
N LYS A 239 -11.18 30.38 15.69
CA LYS A 239 -12.38 30.50 14.86
C LYS A 239 -12.08 30.29 13.36
N LEU A 240 -10.94 30.77 12.87
CA LEU A 240 -10.52 30.55 11.49
C LEU A 240 -10.28 29.07 11.21
N GLY A 241 -9.57 28.37 12.10
CA GLY A 241 -9.33 26.93 12.00
C GLY A 241 -10.61 26.11 12.09
N GLU A 242 -11.56 26.52 12.95
CA GLU A 242 -12.87 25.88 13.08
C GLU A 242 -13.74 25.99 11.83
N LEU A 243 -13.64 27.08 11.07
CA LEU A 243 -14.29 27.20 9.75
C LEU A 243 -13.53 26.39 8.69
N PHE A 244 -12.20 26.51 8.66
CA PHE A 244 -11.36 25.89 7.63
C PHE A 244 -11.37 24.35 7.71
N LYS A 245 -11.50 23.76 8.91
CA LYS A 245 -11.52 22.30 9.07
C LYS A 245 -12.70 21.61 8.37
N SER A 246 -13.76 22.35 8.04
CA SER A 246 -14.95 21.82 7.36
C SER A 246 -14.74 21.59 5.86
N PHE A 247 -13.67 22.13 5.26
CA PHE A 247 -13.44 22.00 3.82
C PHE A 247 -12.70 20.69 3.49
N LYS A 248 -13.15 19.97 2.47
CA LYS A 248 -12.44 18.80 1.91
C LYS A 248 -11.81 19.17 0.57
N LEU A 249 -10.55 19.61 0.62
CA LEU A 249 -9.78 20.01 -0.57
C LEU A 249 -9.52 18.80 -1.48
N THR A 250 -9.37 19.05 -2.79
CA THR A 250 -8.85 18.03 -3.71
C THR A 250 -7.39 17.71 -3.40
N PRO A 251 -6.90 16.47 -3.65
CA PRO A 251 -5.50 16.13 -3.46
C PRO A 251 -4.54 17.07 -4.20
N ARG A 252 -4.93 17.55 -5.38
CA ARG A 252 -4.15 18.48 -6.20
C ARG A 252 -3.88 19.81 -5.48
N GLN A 253 -4.84 20.31 -4.71
CA GLN A 253 -4.70 21.55 -3.93
C GLN A 253 -4.11 21.28 -2.54
N PHE A 254 -4.44 20.15 -1.95
CA PHE A 254 -4.03 19.77 -0.61
C PHE A 254 -2.53 19.43 -0.50
N GLU A 255 -2.01 18.58 -1.40
CA GLU A 255 -0.63 18.07 -1.33
C GLU A 255 0.45 19.17 -1.43
N PRO A 256 0.34 20.17 -2.34
CA PRO A 256 1.31 21.26 -2.39
C PRO A 256 1.38 22.08 -1.10
N LEU A 257 0.23 22.37 -0.49
CA LEU A 257 0.15 23.10 0.79
C LEU A 257 0.83 22.29 1.90
N LEU A 258 0.52 20.99 1.98
CA LEU A 258 1.12 20.09 2.96
C LEU A 258 2.65 19.98 2.78
N SER A 259 3.10 19.84 1.53
CA SER A 259 4.52 19.76 1.16
C SER A 259 5.26 21.04 1.52
N HIS A 260 4.67 22.22 1.27
CA HIS A 260 5.25 23.51 1.62
C HIS A 260 5.51 23.63 3.13
N ILE A 261 4.50 23.33 3.96
CA ILE A 261 4.62 23.40 5.42
C ILE A 261 5.72 22.45 5.94
N ARG A 262 5.79 21.24 5.40
CA ARG A 262 6.82 20.24 5.74
C ARG A 262 8.21 20.65 5.27
N ALA A 263 8.32 21.30 4.11
CA ALA A 263 9.59 21.79 3.58
C ALA A 263 10.19 22.86 4.50
N VAL A 264 9.37 23.76 5.04
CA VAL A 264 9.79 24.77 6.03
C VAL A 264 10.34 24.09 7.29
N LEU A 265 9.62 23.13 7.87
CA LEU A 265 10.12 22.38 9.04
C LEU A 265 11.42 21.63 8.73
N THR A 266 11.55 21.07 7.53
CA THR A 266 12.76 20.35 7.12
C THR A 266 13.97 21.29 7.05
N ARG A 267 13.78 22.53 6.56
CA ARG A 267 14.81 23.58 6.58
C ARG A 267 15.19 23.96 8.03
N VAL A 268 14.21 24.15 8.91
CA VAL A 268 14.43 24.43 10.35
C VAL A 268 15.26 23.32 10.99
N ARG A 269 14.80 22.05 10.89
CA ARG A 269 15.48 20.88 11.46
C ARG A 269 16.89 20.69 10.90
N ARG A 270 17.14 21.04 9.62
CA ARG A 270 18.48 20.99 9.02
C ARG A 270 19.42 21.94 9.74
N HIS A 271 18.99 23.17 10.04
CA HIS A 271 19.80 24.13 10.78
C HIS A 271 19.95 23.76 12.27
N GLU A 272 18.90 23.27 12.93
CA GLU A 272 18.99 22.76 14.31
C GLU A 272 19.99 21.61 14.43
N ARG A 273 19.94 20.62 13.51
CA ARG A 273 20.90 19.49 13.49
C ARG A 273 22.32 19.95 13.19
N HIS A 274 22.48 20.96 12.33
CA HIS A 274 23.79 21.53 12.07
C HIS A 274 24.36 22.20 13.32
N ILE A 275 23.58 23.03 14.02
CA ILE A 275 23.98 23.64 15.30
C ILE A 275 24.29 22.56 16.35
N MET A 276 23.43 21.54 16.49
CA MET A 276 23.67 20.43 17.40
C MET A 276 24.98 19.69 17.06
N SER A 277 25.26 19.46 15.78
CA SER A 277 26.51 18.84 15.33
C SER A 277 27.73 19.69 15.70
N LEU A 278 27.63 21.01 15.50
CA LEU A 278 28.69 21.96 15.85
C LEU A 278 28.97 21.95 17.36
N CYS A 279 27.94 21.97 18.21
CA CYS A 279 28.12 21.92 19.67
C CYS A 279 28.57 20.54 20.17
N VAL A 280 27.93 19.45 19.74
CA VAL A 280 28.22 18.12 20.29
C VAL A 280 29.53 17.56 19.73
N ARG A 281 29.72 17.58 18.40
CA ARG A 281 30.93 17.02 17.77
C ARG A 281 32.08 18.02 17.74
N GLY A 282 31.79 19.28 17.39
CA GLY A 282 32.83 20.31 17.26
C GLY A 282 33.42 20.75 18.60
N THR A 283 32.61 20.82 19.66
CA THR A 283 33.07 21.34 20.97
C THR A 283 33.03 20.30 22.09
N LYS A 284 32.71 19.03 21.78
CA LYS A 284 32.53 17.94 22.76
C LYS A 284 31.52 18.25 23.87
N MET A 285 30.49 19.06 23.57
CA MET A 285 29.41 19.31 24.53
C MET A 285 28.58 18.04 24.73
N PRO A 286 28.26 17.65 25.98
CA PRO A 286 27.31 16.56 26.23
C PRO A 286 25.95 16.86 25.59
N ARG A 287 25.37 15.87 24.90
CA ARG A 287 24.07 16.03 24.23
C ARG A 287 22.95 16.47 25.17
N LYS A 288 22.99 16.04 26.43
CA LYS A 288 22.02 16.44 27.48
C LYS A 288 22.05 17.95 27.74
N ASP A 289 23.25 18.52 27.94
CA ASP A 289 23.43 19.97 28.13
C ASP A 289 22.87 20.78 26.94
N PHE A 290 23.02 20.28 25.71
CA PHE A 290 22.47 20.93 24.52
C PHE A 290 20.94 20.91 24.52
N ILE A 291 20.32 19.75 24.78
CA ILE A 291 18.86 19.59 24.78
C ILE A 291 18.20 20.43 25.87
N GLU A 292 18.85 20.61 27.02
CA GLU A 292 18.31 21.45 28.11
C GLU A 292 18.46 22.95 27.83
N SER A 293 19.44 23.37 27.01
CA SER A 293 19.79 24.79 26.85
C SER A 293 19.37 25.42 25.53
N PHE A 294 19.26 24.64 24.45
CA PHE A 294 19.01 25.15 23.10
C PHE A 294 17.52 25.40 22.76
N PRO A 295 16.55 24.57 23.18
CA PRO A 295 15.13 24.85 22.94
C PRO A 295 14.70 26.20 23.54
N GLY A 296 13.98 27.02 22.77
CA GLY A 296 13.61 28.39 23.13
C GLY A 296 14.71 29.44 22.87
N ASN A 297 15.89 29.02 22.43
CA ASN A 297 17.02 29.89 22.07
C ASN A 297 17.42 29.76 20.58
N GLU A 298 16.53 29.22 19.75
CA GLU A 298 16.81 28.92 18.34
C GLU A 298 17.24 30.17 17.54
N THR A 299 16.64 31.33 17.83
CA THR A 299 16.95 32.63 17.20
C THR A 299 17.68 33.61 18.11
N ASN A 300 17.96 33.20 19.35
CA ASN A 300 18.65 34.02 20.34
C ASN A 300 20.17 34.03 20.12
N GLU A 301 20.69 35.10 19.51
CA GLU A 301 22.13 35.29 19.25
C GLU A 301 22.97 35.39 20.54
N ARG A 302 22.36 35.74 21.68
CA ARG A 302 23.06 35.85 22.97
C ARG A 302 23.31 34.49 23.61
N TRP A 303 22.62 33.44 23.17
CA TRP A 303 22.72 32.10 23.75
C TRP A 303 24.16 31.56 23.71
N VAL A 304 24.82 31.63 22.55
CA VAL A 304 26.21 31.15 22.40
C VAL A 304 27.16 31.92 23.32
N ALA A 305 27.00 33.24 23.41
CA ALA A 305 27.81 34.09 24.27
C ALA A 305 27.61 33.76 25.76
N ASN A 306 26.35 33.49 26.17
CA ASN A 306 26.02 33.08 27.53
C ASN A 306 26.64 31.72 27.88
N MET A 307 26.66 30.78 26.93
CA MET A 307 27.27 29.46 27.14
C MET A 307 28.79 29.55 27.26
N ILE A 308 29.45 30.40 26.48
CA ILE A 308 30.90 30.66 26.62
C ILE A 308 31.21 31.26 28.00
N ARG A 309 30.36 32.17 28.50
CA ARG A 309 30.53 32.81 29.81
C ARG A 309 30.44 31.83 30.99
N ARG A 310 29.79 30.67 30.83
CA ARG A 310 29.66 29.64 31.87
C ARG A 310 30.96 28.90 32.20
N LYS A 311 32.03 29.09 31.42
CA LYS A 311 33.38 28.51 31.64
C LYS A 311 33.38 26.98 31.86
N LYS A 312 32.45 26.26 31.22
CA LYS A 312 32.46 24.80 31.09
C LYS A 312 33.63 24.34 30.19
N PRO A 313 34.06 23.07 30.24
CA PRO A 313 35.19 22.57 29.42
C PRO A 313 35.01 22.75 27.90
N TYR A 314 33.78 22.79 27.40
CA TYR A 314 33.48 23.04 25.99
C TYR A 314 33.44 24.53 25.59
N SER A 315 33.63 25.46 26.54
CA SER A 315 33.44 26.90 26.32
C SER A 315 34.54 27.52 25.46
N GLU A 316 35.77 27.03 25.55
CA GLU A 316 36.89 27.50 24.73
C GLU A 316 36.69 27.10 23.27
N LEU A 317 36.36 25.83 23.02
CA LEU A 317 36.07 25.30 21.69
C LEU A 317 34.81 25.92 21.08
N MET A 318 33.81 26.27 21.89
CA MET A 318 32.64 27.05 21.47
C MET A 318 33.00 28.42 20.89
N GLY A 319 34.10 29.04 21.34
CA GLY A 319 34.61 30.29 20.78
C GLY A 319 34.93 30.18 19.28
N ASN A 320 35.56 29.07 18.88
CA ASN A 320 35.96 28.82 17.49
C ASN A 320 34.75 28.60 16.56
N VAL A 321 33.71 27.93 17.07
CA VAL A 321 32.52 27.55 16.30
C VAL A 321 31.41 28.61 16.40
N LYS A 322 31.57 29.63 17.25
CA LYS A 322 30.60 30.70 17.50
C LYS A 322 30.08 31.36 16.22
N VAL A 323 30.96 31.68 15.29
CA VAL A 323 30.59 32.38 14.04
C VAL A 323 29.65 31.52 13.19
N GLU A 324 29.91 30.20 13.12
CA GLU A 324 29.08 29.28 12.35
C GLU A 324 27.71 29.06 13.01
N ILE A 325 27.67 28.95 14.33
CA ILE A 325 26.40 28.86 15.07
C ILE A 325 25.57 30.14 14.85
N LEU A 326 26.18 31.31 14.96
CA LEU A 326 25.48 32.58 14.71
C LEU A 326 24.98 32.69 13.27
N ARG A 327 25.74 32.21 12.27
CA ARG A 327 25.27 32.13 10.88
C ARG A 327 24.06 31.21 10.75
N ALA A 328 24.06 30.07 11.42
CA ALA A 328 22.92 29.16 11.41
C ALA A 328 21.69 29.75 12.13
N GLN A 329 21.87 30.41 13.28
CA GLN A 329 20.80 31.12 14.00
C GLN A 329 20.23 32.30 13.17
N LYS A 330 21.07 33.01 12.41
CA LYS A 330 20.60 34.03 11.46
C LYS A 330 19.76 33.43 10.33
N LYS A 331 20.17 32.28 9.78
CA LYS A 331 19.35 31.56 8.79
C LYS A 331 18.01 31.10 9.39
N LEU A 332 18.01 30.68 10.65
CA LEU A 332 16.78 30.35 11.39
C LEU A 332 15.87 31.59 11.56
N ARG A 333 16.43 32.78 11.87
CA ARG A 333 15.64 34.02 11.92
C ARG A 333 15.06 34.40 10.55
N LEU A 334 15.84 34.28 9.48
CA LEU A 334 15.33 34.53 8.12
C LEU A 334 14.16 33.59 7.78
N LEU A 335 14.16 32.35 8.29
CA LEU A 335 13.03 31.44 8.14
C LEU A 335 11.80 31.88 8.95
N GLU A 336 11.98 32.43 10.15
CA GLU A 336 10.87 33.01 10.92
C GLU A 336 10.24 34.20 10.19
N GLU A 337 11.06 35.05 9.58
CA GLU A 337 10.63 36.20 8.78
C GLU A 337 9.90 35.76 7.49
N GLU A 338 10.43 34.77 6.76
CA GLU A 338 9.82 34.21 5.55
C GLU A 338 8.48 33.54 5.85
N ALA A 339 8.39 32.76 6.94
CA ALA A 339 7.18 32.03 7.31
C ALA A 339 6.18 32.88 8.11
N GLY A 340 6.59 34.03 8.65
CA GLY A 340 5.77 34.86 9.54
C GLY A 340 5.39 34.17 10.86
N LEU A 341 6.19 33.19 11.31
CA LEU A 341 5.96 32.37 12.49
C LEU A 341 7.25 32.16 13.28
N ASP A 342 7.14 32.03 14.60
CA ASP A 342 8.26 31.57 15.41
C ASP A 342 8.53 30.06 15.18
N ILE A 343 9.77 29.64 15.43
CA ILE A 343 10.18 28.24 15.24
C ILE A 343 9.37 27.28 16.11
N ALA A 344 8.99 27.71 17.32
CA ALA A 344 8.17 26.91 18.23
C ALA A 344 6.79 26.61 17.61
N THR A 345 6.10 27.62 17.11
CA THR A 345 4.78 27.49 16.45
C THR A 345 4.88 26.68 15.17
N ILE A 346 5.94 26.85 14.35
CA ILE A 346 6.15 26.01 13.16
C ILE A 346 6.23 24.52 13.55
N LYS A 347 6.98 24.21 14.63
CA LYS A 347 7.12 22.85 15.15
C LYS A 347 5.81 22.33 15.72
N ASP A 348 5.06 23.15 16.44
CA ASP A 348 3.79 22.78 17.05
C ASP A 348 2.69 22.54 16.00
N ILE A 349 2.57 23.40 14.99
CA ILE A 349 1.66 23.20 13.85
C ILE A 349 1.98 21.87 13.16
N ASN A 350 3.25 21.63 12.81
CA ASN A 350 3.64 20.37 12.19
C ASN A 350 3.40 19.15 13.09
N ARG A 351 3.55 19.29 14.41
CA ARG A 351 3.23 18.23 15.37
C ARG A 351 1.74 17.91 15.35
N GLN A 352 0.87 18.92 15.40
CA GLN A 352 -0.58 18.74 15.31
C GLN A 352 -1.00 18.10 13.98
N MET A 353 -0.42 18.57 12.86
CA MET A 353 -0.65 17.97 11.53
C MET A 353 -0.25 16.49 11.52
N SER A 354 0.93 16.17 12.06
CA SER A 354 1.42 14.78 12.11
C SER A 354 0.52 13.87 12.97
N ILE A 355 -0.08 14.41 14.03
CA ILE A 355 -1.04 13.67 14.89
C ILE A 355 -2.33 13.37 14.11
N GLY A 356 -2.92 14.38 13.47
CA GLY A 356 -4.14 14.21 12.67
C GLY A 356 -3.95 13.23 11.51
N GLU A 357 -2.82 13.35 10.80
CA GLU A 357 -2.44 12.41 9.74
C GLU A 357 -2.23 10.99 10.26
N ALA A 358 -1.52 10.82 11.37
CA ALA A 358 -1.30 9.50 11.97
C ALA A 358 -2.60 8.85 12.42
N LYS A 359 -3.53 9.64 12.98
CA LYS A 359 -4.88 9.21 13.37
C LYS A 359 -5.69 8.75 12.15
N SER A 360 -5.74 9.56 11.10
CA SER A 360 -6.42 9.22 9.85
C SER A 360 -5.81 7.98 9.19
N ARG A 361 -4.48 7.92 9.07
CA ARG A 361 -3.76 6.78 8.47
C ARG A 361 -3.96 5.48 9.24
N ARG A 362 -3.92 5.51 10.58
CA ARG A 362 -4.19 4.33 11.41
C ARG A 362 -5.62 3.85 11.21
N ALA A 363 -6.58 4.77 11.17
CA ALA A 363 -7.98 4.42 10.96
C ALA A 363 -8.23 3.83 9.56
N LYS A 364 -7.63 4.39 8.52
CA LYS A 364 -7.66 3.82 7.16
C LYS A 364 -7.04 2.42 7.13
N LYS A 365 -5.89 2.22 7.78
CA LYS A 365 -5.23 0.91 7.87
C LYS A 365 -6.16 -0.13 8.52
N GLU A 366 -6.76 0.20 9.65
CA GLU A 366 -7.73 -0.68 10.34
C GLU A 366 -8.93 -1.02 9.45
N MET A 367 -9.46 -0.03 8.70
CA MET A 367 -10.55 -0.24 7.76
C MET A 367 -10.18 -1.19 6.62
N VAL A 368 -8.96 -1.06 6.07
CA VAL A 368 -8.45 -1.92 5.00
C VAL A 368 -8.25 -3.35 5.53
N GLU A 369 -7.58 -3.50 6.67
CA GLU A 369 -7.28 -4.79 7.30
C GLU A 369 -8.55 -5.61 7.57
N ALA A 370 -9.59 -4.98 8.09
CA ALA A 370 -10.87 -5.64 8.35
C ALA A 370 -11.59 -6.13 7.07
N ASN A 371 -11.25 -5.56 5.91
CA ASN A 371 -11.91 -5.82 4.63
C ASN A 371 -11.06 -6.65 3.63
N LEU A 372 -9.87 -7.12 4.00
CA LEU A 372 -9.02 -7.94 3.12
C LEU A 372 -9.72 -9.22 2.63
N ARG A 373 -10.60 -9.82 3.46
CA ARG A 373 -11.39 -11.01 3.08
C ARG A 373 -12.34 -10.74 1.91
N LEU A 374 -12.88 -9.53 1.82
CA LEU A 374 -13.73 -9.12 0.69
C LEU A 374 -12.94 -9.16 -0.61
N VAL A 375 -11.71 -8.63 -0.60
CA VAL A 375 -10.82 -8.63 -1.79
C VAL A 375 -10.58 -10.03 -2.29
N ILE A 376 -10.23 -10.97 -1.40
CA ILE A 376 -10.02 -12.38 -1.76
C ILE A 376 -11.27 -12.99 -2.38
N SER A 377 -12.44 -12.76 -1.79
CA SER A 377 -13.70 -13.31 -2.31
C SER A 377 -14.03 -12.82 -3.72
N ILE A 378 -13.61 -11.60 -4.06
CA ILE A 378 -13.75 -11.02 -5.40
C ILE A 378 -12.67 -11.56 -6.34
N ALA A 379 -11.40 -11.53 -5.92
CA ALA A 379 -10.24 -11.98 -6.69
C ALA A 379 -10.35 -13.46 -7.12
N LYS A 380 -10.94 -14.32 -6.28
CA LYS A 380 -11.20 -15.73 -6.61
C LYS A 380 -11.99 -15.94 -7.91
N LYS A 381 -12.80 -14.97 -8.35
CA LYS A 381 -13.57 -15.05 -9.62
C LYS A 381 -12.73 -14.75 -10.86
N TYR A 382 -11.51 -14.27 -10.66
CA TYR A 382 -10.58 -13.84 -11.69
C TYR A 382 -9.31 -14.71 -11.74
N THR A 383 -9.26 -15.79 -10.96
CA THR A 383 -8.22 -16.80 -11.08
C THR A 383 -8.25 -17.41 -12.49
N ASN A 384 -7.08 -17.86 -12.96
CA ASN A 384 -6.91 -18.47 -14.29
C ASN A 384 -7.16 -17.52 -15.48
N ARG A 385 -6.94 -16.21 -15.31
CA ARG A 385 -7.01 -15.21 -16.39
C ARG A 385 -5.63 -14.66 -16.78
N GLY A 386 -4.58 -15.44 -16.57
CA GLY A 386 -3.20 -15.10 -16.94
C GLY A 386 -2.38 -14.37 -15.86
N LEU A 387 -2.98 -14.01 -14.72
CA LEU A 387 -2.28 -13.39 -13.59
C LEU A 387 -2.30 -14.31 -12.36
N GLN A 388 -1.23 -14.31 -11.56
CA GLN A 388 -1.15 -15.11 -10.33
C GLN A 388 -2.19 -14.62 -9.31
N PHE A 389 -2.67 -15.54 -8.46
CA PHE A 389 -3.68 -15.20 -7.46
C PHE A 389 -3.23 -14.12 -6.46
N LEU A 390 -1.96 -14.12 -6.06
CA LEU A 390 -1.40 -13.09 -5.18
C LEU A 390 -1.43 -11.71 -5.82
N ASP A 391 -1.06 -11.61 -7.09
CA ASP A 391 -1.07 -10.34 -7.82
C ASP A 391 -2.49 -9.78 -7.93
N LEU A 392 -3.48 -10.64 -8.22
CA LEU A 392 -4.89 -10.25 -8.23
C LEU A 392 -5.34 -9.71 -6.86
N ILE A 393 -4.88 -10.32 -5.76
CA ILE A 393 -5.17 -9.85 -4.41
C ILE A 393 -4.50 -8.48 -4.16
N GLN A 394 -3.24 -8.30 -4.55
CA GLN A 394 -2.53 -7.02 -4.35
C GLN A 394 -3.20 -5.87 -5.10
N GLU A 395 -3.55 -6.09 -6.36
CA GLU A 395 -4.25 -5.09 -7.18
C GLU A 395 -5.66 -4.81 -6.64
N GLY A 396 -6.34 -5.85 -6.15
CA GLY A 396 -7.59 -5.70 -5.41
C GLY A 396 -7.45 -4.91 -4.11
N ASN A 397 -6.36 -5.09 -3.36
CA ASN A 397 -6.05 -4.35 -2.14
C ASN A 397 -5.80 -2.87 -2.45
N ILE A 398 -5.13 -2.55 -3.56
CA ILE A 398 -4.95 -1.17 -4.04
C ILE A 398 -6.32 -0.56 -4.39
N GLY A 399 -7.20 -1.31 -5.04
CA GLY A 399 -8.59 -0.91 -5.29
C GLY A 399 -9.37 -0.64 -3.99
N LEU A 400 -9.22 -1.51 -2.99
CA LEU A 400 -9.81 -1.35 -1.67
C LEU A 400 -9.31 -0.08 -0.96
N MET A 401 -8.01 0.21 -1.01
CA MET A 401 -7.44 1.43 -0.42
C MET A 401 -8.06 2.69 -1.05
N LYS A 402 -8.23 2.72 -2.37
CA LYS A 402 -8.92 3.81 -3.07
C LYS A 402 -10.39 3.93 -2.66
N ALA A 403 -11.07 2.81 -2.42
CA ALA A 403 -12.43 2.80 -1.91
C ALA A 403 -12.50 3.41 -0.51
N VAL A 404 -11.59 3.05 0.40
CA VAL A 404 -11.52 3.62 1.76
C VAL A 404 -11.31 5.14 1.73
N ASP A 405 -10.47 5.65 0.84
CA ASP A 405 -10.21 7.10 0.72
C ASP A 405 -11.43 7.91 0.26
N LYS A 406 -12.27 7.31 -0.57
CA LYS A 406 -13.45 7.96 -1.16
C LYS A 406 -14.77 7.58 -0.49
N PHE A 407 -14.75 6.73 0.53
CA PHE A 407 -15.99 6.23 1.13
C PHE A 407 -16.74 7.32 1.89
N GLU A 408 -18.04 7.41 1.65
CA GLU A 408 -18.95 8.36 2.31
C GLU A 408 -20.06 7.59 3.03
N TYR A 409 -19.91 7.41 4.35
CA TYR A 409 -20.89 6.66 5.16
C TYR A 409 -22.27 7.34 5.22
N ARG A 410 -22.33 8.65 5.00
CA ARG A 410 -23.58 9.42 5.03
C ARG A 410 -24.56 9.00 3.95
N ARG A 411 -24.09 8.46 2.82
CA ARG A 411 -24.97 7.94 1.76
C ARG A 411 -25.79 6.72 2.20
N GLY A 412 -25.51 6.13 3.36
CA GLY A 412 -26.29 5.06 3.96
C GLY A 412 -26.01 3.66 3.39
N TYR A 413 -25.17 3.54 2.35
CA TYR A 413 -24.75 2.26 1.79
C TYR A 413 -23.68 1.58 2.66
N LYS A 414 -23.67 0.25 2.67
CA LYS A 414 -22.59 -0.54 3.31
C LYS A 414 -21.27 -0.34 2.56
N PHE A 415 -20.17 -0.35 3.30
CA PHE A 415 -18.84 -0.19 2.69
C PHE A 415 -18.55 -1.26 1.64
N SER A 416 -18.92 -2.52 1.91
CA SER A 416 -18.71 -3.64 0.98
C SER A 416 -19.34 -3.44 -0.40
N THR A 417 -20.53 -2.82 -0.48
CA THR A 417 -21.20 -2.50 -1.75
C THR A 417 -20.37 -1.54 -2.58
N TYR A 418 -19.87 -0.48 -1.95
CA TYR A 418 -19.05 0.53 -2.60
C TYR A 418 -17.66 -0.02 -2.98
N ALA A 419 -17.00 -0.71 -2.05
CA ALA A 419 -15.66 -1.26 -2.25
C ALA A 419 -15.61 -2.31 -3.36
N THR A 420 -16.68 -3.11 -3.54
CA THR A 420 -16.73 -4.14 -4.57
C THR A 420 -16.49 -3.58 -5.98
N TRP A 421 -16.99 -2.37 -6.28
CA TRP A 421 -16.78 -1.73 -7.58
C TRP A 421 -15.31 -1.38 -7.79
N TRP A 422 -14.69 -0.70 -6.83
CA TRP A 422 -13.27 -0.30 -6.89
C TRP A 422 -12.32 -1.50 -6.95
N ILE A 423 -12.59 -2.55 -6.17
CA ILE A 423 -11.81 -3.79 -6.18
C ILE A 423 -11.91 -4.47 -7.55
N ARG A 424 -13.13 -4.60 -8.09
CA ARG A 424 -13.37 -5.20 -9.41
C ARG A 424 -12.67 -4.42 -10.53
N GLN A 425 -12.76 -3.10 -10.48
CA GLN A 425 -12.16 -2.21 -11.47
C GLN A 425 -10.63 -2.33 -11.46
N ALA A 426 -10.02 -2.33 -10.27
CA ALA A 426 -8.57 -2.48 -10.13
C ALA A 426 -8.08 -3.83 -10.67
N ILE A 427 -8.74 -4.93 -10.28
CA ILE A 427 -8.39 -6.28 -10.74
C ILE A 427 -8.56 -6.40 -12.26
N THR A 428 -9.70 -5.96 -12.81
CA THR A 428 -9.98 -6.08 -14.25
C THR A 428 -8.97 -5.27 -15.07
N ARG A 429 -8.61 -4.08 -14.58
CA ARG A 429 -7.60 -3.23 -15.21
C ARG A 429 -6.20 -3.85 -15.16
N SER A 430 -5.78 -4.41 -14.02
CA SER A 430 -4.49 -5.09 -13.91
C SER A 430 -4.40 -6.28 -14.85
N ILE A 431 -5.45 -7.10 -14.94
CA ILE A 431 -5.48 -8.23 -15.89
C ILE A 431 -5.31 -7.72 -17.33
N ALA A 432 -5.99 -6.64 -17.70
CA ALA A 432 -5.86 -6.06 -19.03
C ALA A 432 -4.44 -5.51 -19.28
N ASP A 433 -3.82 -4.89 -18.28
CA ASP A 433 -2.53 -4.21 -18.44
C ASP A 433 -1.31 -5.16 -18.34
N GLN A 434 -1.39 -6.24 -17.56
CA GLN A 434 -0.25 -7.05 -17.13
C GLN A 434 -0.35 -8.56 -17.45
N ALA A 435 -1.53 -9.13 -17.68
CA ALA A 435 -1.68 -10.60 -17.78
C ALA A 435 -1.11 -11.21 -19.07
N ARG A 436 -0.70 -10.40 -20.05
CA ARG A 436 -0.17 -10.86 -21.34
C ARG A 436 1.28 -10.46 -21.51
N THR A 437 2.09 -11.35 -22.10
CA THR A 437 3.49 -11.09 -22.46
C THR A 437 3.62 -9.87 -23.37
N ILE A 438 2.71 -9.72 -24.34
CA ILE A 438 2.63 -8.56 -25.21
C ILE A 438 1.46 -7.70 -24.74
N ARG A 439 1.78 -6.50 -24.26
CA ARG A 439 0.78 -5.53 -23.77
C ARG A 439 -0.16 -5.09 -24.88
N ILE A 440 -1.46 -5.19 -24.62
CA ILE A 440 -2.52 -4.72 -25.51
C ILE A 440 -3.31 -3.60 -24.79
N PRO A 441 -3.68 -2.49 -25.47
CA PRO A 441 -4.50 -1.45 -24.85
C PRO A 441 -5.85 -1.97 -24.33
N VAL A 442 -6.34 -1.40 -23.22
CA VAL A 442 -7.56 -1.86 -22.52
C VAL A 442 -8.80 -1.94 -23.44
N HIS A 443 -9.05 -0.92 -24.26
CA HIS A 443 -10.18 -0.91 -25.19
C HIS A 443 -10.15 -2.06 -26.23
N MET A 444 -8.96 -2.52 -26.60
CA MET A 444 -8.81 -3.68 -27.49
C MET A 444 -9.13 -4.98 -26.75
N ILE A 445 -8.75 -5.09 -25.47
CA ILE A 445 -9.08 -6.25 -24.63
C ILE A 445 -10.59 -6.33 -24.35
N GLU A 446 -11.24 -5.18 -24.10
CA GLU A 446 -12.70 -5.10 -24.02
C GLU A 446 -13.37 -5.58 -25.30
N THR A 447 -12.84 -5.17 -26.46
CA THR A 447 -13.31 -5.62 -27.77
C THR A 447 -13.15 -7.13 -27.95
N ILE A 448 -12.01 -7.70 -27.56
CA ILE A 448 -11.74 -9.15 -27.58
C ILE A 448 -12.72 -9.89 -26.66
N ASN A 449 -12.94 -9.40 -25.44
CA ASN A 449 -13.88 -10.01 -24.49
C ASN A 449 -15.33 -9.95 -24.99
N LYS A 450 -15.74 -8.83 -25.58
CA LYS A 450 -17.06 -8.68 -26.22
C LYS A 450 -17.21 -9.66 -27.38
N LEU A 451 -16.19 -9.79 -28.22
CA LEU A 451 -16.14 -10.75 -29.33
C LEU A 451 -16.26 -12.19 -28.81
N ASN A 452 -15.47 -12.58 -27.79
CA ASN A 452 -15.52 -13.91 -27.19
C ASN A 452 -16.87 -14.21 -26.51
N ARG A 453 -17.55 -13.20 -25.97
CA ARG A 453 -18.90 -13.36 -25.40
C ARG A 453 -19.93 -13.62 -26.50
N ILE A 454 -19.92 -12.80 -27.56
CA ILE A 454 -20.83 -12.95 -28.70
C ILE A 454 -20.56 -14.25 -29.46
N SER A 455 -19.29 -14.61 -29.66
CA SER A 455 -18.91 -15.88 -30.29
C SER A 455 -19.47 -17.08 -29.52
N ARG A 456 -19.32 -17.12 -28.19
CA ARG A 456 -19.91 -18.17 -27.33
C ARG A 456 -21.44 -18.22 -27.42
N GLN A 457 -22.11 -17.06 -27.47
CA GLN A 457 -23.56 -16.99 -27.65
C GLN A 457 -23.98 -17.56 -29.02
N MET A 458 -23.28 -17.18 -30.09
CA MET A 458 -23.54 -17.66 -31.45
C MET A 458 -23.28 -19.15 -31.61
N VAL A 459 -22.26 -19.68 -30.93
CA VAL A 459 -22.00 -21.14 -30.87
C VAL A 459 -23.18 -21.87 -30.23
N HIS A 460 -23.76 -21.31 -29.16
CA HIS A 460 -24.95 -21.89 -28.53
C HIS A 460 -26.19 -21.83 -29.42
N GLU A 461 -26.40 -20.71 -30.13
CA GLU A 461 -27.56 -20.50 -31.01
C GLU A 461 -27.49 -21.31 -32.31
N LYS A 462 -26.30 -21.39 -32.95
CA LYS A 462 -26.12 -21.99 -34.27
C LYS A 462 -25.54 -23.42 -34.23
N GLY A 463 -25.03 -23.86 -33.09
CA GLY A 463 -24.38 -25.17 -32.93
C GLY A 463 -23.04 -25.32 -33.67
N ARG A 464 -22.47 -24.23 -34.20
CA ARG A 464 -21.17 -24.19 -34.89
C ARG A 464 -20.43 -22.89 -34.58
N GLU A 465 -19.12 -22.86 -34.82
CA GLU A 465 -18.34 -21.63 -34.73
C GLU A 465 -18.82 -20.58 -35.77
N PRO A 466 -19.02 -19.31 -35.36
CA PRO A 466 -19.47 -18.26 -36.26
C PRO A 466 -18.33 -17.80 -37.17
N THR A 467 -18.67 -17.41 -38.41
CA THR A 467 -17.68 -16.85 -39.33
C THR A 467 -17.32 -15.41 -38.94
N PRO A 468 -16.13 -14.90 -39.33
CA PRO A 468 -15.76 -13.49 -39.06
C PRO A 468 -16.75 -12.47 -39.61
N GLU A 469 -17.44 -12.80 -40.72
CA GLU A 469 -18.49 -11.98 -41.32
C GLU A 469 -19.73 -11.91 -40.43
N GLU A 470 -20.21 -13.06 -39.95
CA GLU A 470 -21.35 -13.15 -39.02
C GLU A 470 -21.07 -12.43 -37.69
N LEU A 471 -19.82 -12.52 -37.20
CA LEU A 471 -19.39 -11.79 -36.00
C LEU A 471 -19.36 -10.28 -36.24
N GLY A 472 -18.89 -9.84 -37.42
CA GLY A 472 -18.86 -8.43 -37.82
C GLY A 472 -20.26 -7.83 -37.87
N GLU A 473 -21.21 -8.51 -38.51
CA GLU A 473 -22.60 -8.09 -38.58
C GLU A 473 -23.23 -7.96 -37.18
N ARG A 474 -22.98 -8.94 -36.30
CA ARG A 474 -23.55 -8.92 -34.94
C ARG A 474 -22.92 -7.85 -34.03
N MET A 475 -21.67 -7.48 -34.28
CA MET A 475 -20.91 -6.49 -33.52
C MET A 475 -20.96 -5.07 -34.11
N ASP A 476 -21.60 -4.90 -35.28
CA ASP A 476 -21.60 -3.65 -36.06
C ASP A 476 -20.16 -3.18 -36.40
N MET A 477 -19.34 -4.12 -36.88
CA MET A 477 -17.93 -3.91 -37.22
C MET A 477 -17.60 -4.58 -38.56
N SER A 478 -16.64 -4.01 -39.30
CA SER A 478 -16.20 -4.64 -40.56
C SER A 478 -15.50 -5.98 -40.33
N GLU A 479 -15.69 -6.93 -41.25
CA GLU A 479 -15.06 -8.25 -41.20
C GLU A 479 -13.53 -8.17 -41.05
N GLU A 480 -12.90 -7.25 -41.78
CA GLU A 480 -11.45 -7.03 -41.70
C GLU A 480 -10.98 -6.63 -40.30
N LYS A 481 -11.78 -5.80 -39.60
CA LYS A 481 -11.48 -5.39 -38.22
C LYS A 481 -11.63 -6.58 -37.27
N VAL A 482 -12.65 -7.42 -37.45
CA VAL A 482 -12.83 -8.67 -36.67
C VAL A 482 -11.65 -9.62 -36.87
N ARG A 483 -11.20 -9.84 -38.12
CA ARG A 483 -10.02 -10.65 -38.42
C ARG A 483 -8.75 -10.12 -37.75
N ARG A 484 -8.54 -8.80 -37.74
CA ARG A 484 -7.42 -8.18 -37.02
C ARG A 484 -7.50 -8.43 -35.52
N VAL A 485 -8.67 -8.26 -34.91
CA VAL A 485 -8.89 -8.50 -33.47
C VAL A 485 -8.60 -9.97 -33.12
N LEU A 486 -9.09 -10.92 -33.93
CA LEU A 486 -8.81 -12.35 -33.76
C LEU A 486 -7.31 -12.68 -33.87
N LYS A 487 -6.58 -11.99 -34.76
CA LYS A 487 -5.12 -12.15 -34.88
C LYS A 487 -4.39 -11.66 -33.64
N ILE A 488 -4.80 -10.51 -33.08
CA ILE A 488 -4.22 -9.91 -31.87
C ILE A 488 -4.56 -10.72 -30.62
N ALA A 489 -5.71 -11.39 -30.59
CA ALA A 489 -6.16 -12.17 -29.43
C ALA A 489 -5.30 -13.40 -29.14
N LYS A 490 -4.52 -13.90 -30.12
CA LYS A 490 -3.66 -15.09 -29.98
C LYS A 490 -2.54 -14.85 -28.97
N GLU A 491 -2.28 -15.83 -28.12
CA GLU A 491 -1.21 -15.80 -27.14
C GLU A 491 0.07 -16.45 -27.69
N PRO A 492 1.26 -15.94 -27.36
CA PRO A 492 2.52 -16.60 -27.70
C PRO A 492 2.60 -18.00 -27.06
N ILE A 493 3.24 -18.93 -27.76
CA ILE A 493 3.46 -20.30 -27.31
C ILE A 493 4.90 -20.42 -26.78
N SER A 494 5.13 -21.22 -25.74
CA SER A 494 6.49 -21.47 -25.23
C SER A 494 7.34 -22.20 -26.27
N MET A 495 8.59 -21.79 -26.44
CA MET A 495 9.56 -22.50 -27.28
C MET A 495 9.91 -23.89 -26.71
N GLU A 496 9.72 -24.09 -25.41
CA GLU A 496 9.92 -25.37 -24.71
C GLU A 496 8.70 -26.28 -24.83
N THR A 497 7.67 -25.92 -25.62
CA THR A 497 6.56 -26.82 -25.85
C THR A 497 7.08 -28.05 -26.62
N PRO A 498 6.95 -29.28 -26.07
CA PRO A 498 7.44 -30.47 -26.75
C PRO A 498 6.63 -30.74 -28.03
N ILE A 499 7.30 -31.28 -29.04
CA ILE A 499 6.71 -31.62 -30.34
C ILE A 499 6.93 -33.10 -30.63
N GLY A 500 5.83 -33.84 -30.79
CA GLY A 500 5.85 -35.28 -31.07
C GLY A 500 5.79 -36.13 -29.81
N ASP A 501 6.05 -37.43 -29.96
CA ASP A 501 6.08 -38.41 -28.86
C ASP A 501 7.47 -38.52 -28.21
N ASP A 502 8.51 -37.96 -28.83
CA ASP A 502 9.88 -37.95 -28.32
C ASP A 502 10.05 -36.75 -27.37
N GLU A 503 10.31 -37.00 -26.09
CA GLU A 503 10.45 -35.97 -25.04
C GLU A 503 11.64 -35.01 -25.27
N ASP A 504 12.54 -35.31 -26.21
CA ASP A 504 13.73 -34.51 -26.50
C ASP A 504 13.50 -33.37 -27.51
N SER A 505 12.41 -33.38 -28.29
CA SER A 505 12.18 -32.40 -29.37
C SER A 505 11.27 -31.26 -28.92
N HIS A 506 11.77 -30.01 -28.98
CA HIS A 506 11.04 -28.83 -28.55
C HIS A 506 10.69 -27.92 -29.75
N LEU A 507 9.63 -27.12 -29.64
CA LEU A 507 9.22 -26.16 -30.69
C LEU A 507 10.36 -25.23 -31.12
N GLY A 508 11.22 -24.83 -30.17
CA GLY A 508 12.37 -23.97 -30.42
C GLY A 508 13.37 -24.54 -31.42
N ASP A 509 13.52 -25.87 -31.48
CA ASP A 509 14.50 -26.54 -32.34
C ASP A 509 14.16 -26.43 -33.84
N PHE A 510 12.90 -26.11 -34.16
CA PHE A 510 12.39 -25.98 -35.51
C PHE A 510 12.34 -24.52 -36.01
N ILE A 511 12.72 -23.55 -35.18
CA ILE A 511 12.69 -22.13 -35.56
C ILE A 511 14.01 -21.79 -36.26
N GLU A 512 13.95 -21.59 -37.58
CA GLU A 512 15.11 -21.19 -38.37
C GLU A 512 15.56 -19.74 -38.06
N ASP A 513 16.88 -19.52 -38.03
CA ASP A 513 17.44 -18.17 -37.95
C ASP A 513 17.53 -17.55 -39.35
N SER A 514 16.49 -16.78 -39.70
CA SER A 514 16.41 -16.04 -40.96
C SER A 514 17.41 -14.87 -41.09
N THR A 515 18.19 -14.55 -40.05
CA THR A 515 19.13 -13.42 -40.06
C THR A 515 20.55 -13.82 -40.48
N VAL A 516 20.84 -15.12 -40.54
CA VAL A 516 22.15 -15.65 -40.92
C VAL A 516 22.12 -16.06 -42.39
N ASP A 517 23.10 -15.57 -43.16
CA ASP A 517 23.30 -16.02 -44.54
C ASP A 517 23.81 -17.47 -44.57
N SER A 518 23.23 -18.29 -45.45
CA SER A 518 23.63 -19.69 -45.62
C SER A 518 25.10 -19.76 -46.10
N PRO A 519 25.93 -20.68 -45.54
CA PRO A 519 27.37 -20.77 -45.83
C PRO A 519 27.77 -20.94 -47.30
#